data_AF-B2A117-F1
#
_entry.id   AF-B2A117-F1
#
_cell.length_a   1.000
_cell.length_b   1.000
_cell.length_c   1.000
_cell.angle_alpha   90.00
_cell.angle_beta   90.00
_cell.angle_gamma   90.00
#
_symmetry.space_group_name_H-M   'P 1'
#
loop_
_entity.id
_entity.type
_entity.pdbx_description
1 polymer ?
#
loop_
_entity_poly.entity_id
_entity_poly.type
_entity_poly.pdbx_seq_one_letter_code
_entity_poly.pdbx_strand_id
1 'polypeptide(L)'
;MRFSERFKIIWWIVLIVLATSFLYSRRDYLLDEQVHILEFSIFIIWVGLLLIPLFNEFEMFGFRLRQEIKGLKTEVKGLQNLIQNFVNVNKQIGPSIYMTPPSDASIPVIEERSRSILNEVQKNLDINENVKSKNIPEISDNVSYLFAVRYHIERELRRIWNHRFSTEEHRKRTISIQNILQQLVSAEVIDFRFANVISEVYSICSPAIHGEEVSERRINFVRDIASDLINTLNAIE
;
A
#
# COMPACT_ATOMS: atom_id res chain seq x y z
N MET A 1 61.15 -35.63 -2.31
CA MET A 1 62.21 -34.61 -2.53
C MET A 1 61.55 -33.25 -2.61
N ARG A 2 61.89 -32.31 -1.71
CA ARG A 2 61.32 -30.95 -1.67
C ARG A 2 62.13 -30.06 -2.62
N PHE A 3 61.60 -29.81 -3.82
CA PHE A 3 62.21 -28.86 -4.74
C PHE A 3 62.02 -27.42 -4.22
N SER A 4 63.06 -26.60 -4.28
CA SER A 4 63.02 -25.22 -3.77
C SER A 4 61.97 -24.39 -4.53
N GLU A 5 61.36 -23.41 -3.88
CA GLU A 5 60.31 -22.57 -4.50
C GLU A 5 60.79 -21.87 -5.79
N ARG A 6 62.09 -21.56 -5.88
CA ARG A 6 62.70 -21.01 -7.10
C ARG A 6 62.77 -22.04 -8.24
N PHE A 7 63.00 -23.31 -7.92
CA PHE A 7 62.98 -24.39 -8.91
C PHE A 7 61.58 -24.58 -9.51
N LYS A 8 60.53 -24.49 -8.68
CA LYS A 8 59.14 -24.60 -9.16
C LYS A 8 58.78 -23.46 -10.13
N ILE A 9 59.20 -22.23 -9.83
CA ILE A 9 58.95 -21.06 -10.70
C ILE A 9 59.70 -21.21 -12.03
N ILE A 10 60.99 -21.58 -11.99
CA ILE A 10 61.78 -21.80 -13.21
C ILE A 10 61.17 -22.94 -14.04
N TRP A 11 60.79 -24.05 -13.40
CA TRP A 11 60.15 -25.18 -14.05
C TRP A 11 58.81 -24.82 -14.69
N TRP A 12 58.02 -23.97 -14.02
CA TRP A 12 56.74 -23.47 -14.52
C TRP A 12 56.92 -22.54 -15.72
N ILE A 13 57.92 -21.64 -15.70
CA ILE A 13 58.29 -20.81 -16.86
C ILE A 13 58.73 -21.70 -18.04
N VAL A 14 59.53 -22.74 -17.78
CA VAL A 14 59.96 -23.71 -18.82
C VAL A 14 58.75 -24.44 -19.41
N LEU A 15 57.78 -24.85 -18.58
CA LEU A 15 56.53 -25.47 -19.05
C LEU A 15 55.70 -24.51 -19.93
N ILE A 16 55.60 -23.24 -19.57
CA ILE A 16 54.93 -22.23 -20.40
C ILE A 16 55.65 -22.06 -21.72
N VAL A 17 56.97 -21.93 -21.72
CA VAL A 17 57.75 -21.72 -22.96
C VAL A 17 57.64 -22.93 -23.88
N LEU A 18 57.71 -24.15 -23.34
CA LEU A 18 57.54 -25.38 -24.12
C LEU A 18 56.11 -25.52 -24.69
N ALA A 19 55.09 -25.28 -23.86
CA ALA A 19 53.69 -25.33 -24.31
C ALA A 19 53.40 -24.25 -25.38
N THR A 20 53.94 -23.05 -25.18
CA THR A 20 53.83 -21.94 -26.14
C THR A 20 54.55 -22.25 -27.45
N SER A 21 55.75 -22.83 -27.39
CA SER A 21 56.51 -23.23 -28.58
C SER A 21 55.83 -24.37 -29.34
N PHE A 22 55.24 -25.35 -28.64
CA PHE A 22 54.49 -26.44 -29.24
C PHE A 22 53.23 -25.94 -29.95
N LEU A 23 52.47 -25.06 -29.29
CA LEU A 23 51.31 -24.39 -29.90
C LEU A 23 51.74 -23.49 -31.07
N TYR A 24 52.89 -22.83 -31.00
CA TYR A 24 53.43 -21.99 -32.08
C TYR A 24 53.74 -22.81 -33.34
N SER A 25 54.40 -23.96 -33.19
CA SER A 25 54.76 -24.83 -34.32
C SER A 25 53.55 -25.50 -34.99
N ARG A 26 52.39 -25.54 -34.34
CA ARG A 26 51.15 -26.13 -34.87
C ARG A 26 50.04 -25.11 -35.14
N ARG A 27 50.37 -23.80 -35.22
CA ARG A 27 49.39 -22.72 -35.45
C ARG A 27 48.58 -22.90 -36.73
N ASP A 28 49.21 -23.38 -37.80
CA ASP A 28 48.55 -23.54 -39.09
C ASP A 28 47.45 -24.62 -39.06
N TYR A 29 47.58 -25.63 -38.19
CA TYR A 29 46.58 -26.69 -38.00
C TYR A 29 45.45 -26.31 -37.01
N LEU A 30 45.63 -25.25 -36.22
CA LEU A 30 44.58 -24.75 -35.30
C LEU A 30 43.56 -23.85 -36.02
N LEU A 31 43.88 -23.40 -37.23
CA LEU A 31 43.05 -22.50 -38.05
C LEU A 31 42.29 -23.24 -39.16
N ASP A 32 42.58 -24.53 -39.37
CA ASP A 32 41.88 -25.40 -40.32
C ASP A 32 40.86 -26.29 -39.59
N GLU A 33 39.78 -26.68 -40.26
CA GLU A 33 38.54 -27.21 -39.64
C GLU A 33 38.67 -28.63 -39.02
N GLN A 34 39.88 -29.20 -39.00
CA GLN A 34 40.19 -30.50 -38.40
C GLN A 34 41.06 -30.34 -37.14
N VAL A 35 40.51 -29.71 -36.11
CA VAL A 35 41.16 -29.66 -34.80
C VAL A 35 41.04 -31.04 -34.13
N HIS A 36 42.16 -31.72 -33.96
CA HIS A 36 42.22 -32.95 -33.16
C HIS A 36 42.02 -32.63 -31.65
N ILE A 37 41.35 -33.53 -30.92
CA ILE A 37 40.94 -33.34 -29.50
C ILE A 37 42.13 -33.07 -28.56
N LEU A 38 43.33 -33.52 -28.94
CA LEU A 38 44.56 -33.37 -28.15
C LEU A 38 45.04 -31.91 -28.15
N GLU A 39 44.99 -31.22 -29.29
CA GLU A 39 45.40 -29.83 -29.45
C GLU A 39 44.52 -28.89 -28.63
N PHE A 40 43.20 -29.12 -28.62
CA PHE A 40 42.25 -28.34 -27.82
C PHE A 40 42.48 -28.54 -26.32
N SER A 41 42.77 -29.76 -25.89
CA SER A 41 43.05 -30.08 -24.48
C SER A 41 44.33 -29.39 -23.99
N ILE A 42 45.39 -29.38 -24.81
CA ILE A 42 46.65 -28.69 -24.50
C ILE A 42 46.46 -27.17 -24.44
N PHE A 43 45.61 -26.61 -25.31
CA PHE A 43 45.27 -25.19 -25.27
C PHE A 43 44.53 -24.80 -23.98
N ILE A 44 43.54 -25.58 -23.52
CA ILE A 44 42.85 -25.33 -22.26
C ILE A 44 43.82 -25.40 -21.07
N ILE A 45 44.71 -26.40 -21.04
CA ILE A 45 45.72 -26.52 -20.00
C ILE A 45 46.66 -25.32 -20.01
N TRP A 46 47.05 -24.82 -21.18
CA TRP A 46 47.87 -23.61 -21.32
C TRP A 46 47.17 -22.34 -20.81
N VAL A 47 45.89 -22.15 -21.15
CA VAL A 47 45.07 -21.03 -20.63
C VAL A 47 44.94 -21.11 -19.10
N GLY A 48 44.66 -22.31 -18.57
CA GLY A 48 44.62 -22.56 -17.14
C GLY A 48 45.96 -22.23 -16.46
N LEU A 49 47.08 -22.65 -17.07
CA LEU A 49 48.42 -22.35 -16.56
C LEU A 49 48.65 -20.84 -16.46
N LEU A 50 48.27 -20.07 -17.49
CA LEU A 50 48.42 -18.60 -17.49
C LEU A 50 47.55 -17.89 -16.43
N LEU A 51 46.42 -18.46 -16.05
CA LEU A 51 45.52 -17.86 -15.05
C LEU A 51 45.95 -18.13 -13.61
N ILE A 52 46.72 -19.18 -13.33
CA ILE A 52 47.21 -19.49 -11.97
C ILE A 52 47.93 -18.31 -11.28
N PRO A 53 48.91 -17.61 -11.90
CA PRO A 53 49.56 -16.45 -11.27
C PRO A 53 48.60 -15.29 -11.02
N LEU A 54 47.56 -15.17 -11.84
CA LEU A 54 46.53 -14.14 -11.69
C LEU A 54 45.73 -14.32 -10.40
N PHE A 55 45.64 -15.54 -9.85
CA PHE A 55 45.02 -15.80 -8.55
C PHE A 55 45.99 -15.79 -7.37
N ASN A 56 47.28 -16.05 -7.59
CA ASN A 56 48.30 -16.04 -6.53
C ASN A 56 48.86 -14.65 -6.19
N GLU A 57 48.68 -13.64 -7.04
CA GLU A 57 49.13 -12.26 -6.76
C GLU A 57 48.14 -11.42 -5.93
N PHE A 58 46.98 -11.97 -5.54
CA PHE A 58 46.01 -11.28 -4.68
C PHE A 58 46.30 -11.37 -3.16
N GLU A 59 47.37 -12.04 -2.73
CA GLU A 59 47.67 -12.20 -1.30
C GLU A 59 48.37 -11.00 -0.61
N MET A 60 48.76 -9.94 -1.34
CA MET A 60 49.37 -8.73 -0.72
C MET A 60 48.39 -7.60 -0.35
N PHE A 61 47.08 -7.73 -0.59
CA PHE A 61 46.09 -6.68 -0.35
C PHE A 61 44.96 -7.05 0.65
N GLY A 62 45.16 -8.09 1.45
CA GLY A 62 44.14 -8.63 2.38
C GLY A 62 43.73 -7.71 3.56
N PHE A 63 44.48 -6.66 3.86
CA PHE A 63 44.16 -5.73 4.95
C PHE A 63 43.25 -4.56 4.54
N ARG A 64 43.31 -4.09 3.29
CA ARG A 64 42.49 -2.95 2.82
C ARG A 64 41.08 -3.37 2.43
N LEU A 65 40.92 -4.51 1.73
CA LEU A 65 39.60 -4.97 1.29
C LEU A 65 38.68 -5.38 2.46
N ARG A 66 39.23 -5.97 3.52
CA ARG A 66 38.43 -6.33 4.72
C ARG A 66 37.96 -5.10 5.51
N GLN A 67 38.70 -4.00 5.50
CA GLN A 67 38.30 -2.75 6.14
C GLN A 67 37.22 -2.04 5.31
N GLU A 68 37.36 -2.00 3.98
CA GLU A 68 36.34 -1.43 3.09
C GLU A 68 35.03 -2.24 3.11
N ILE A 69 35.10 -3.58 3.12
CA ILE A 69 33.89 -4.43 3.23
C ILE A 69 33.21 -4.27 4.59
N LYS A 70 33.97 -4.10 5.69
CA LYS A 70 33.38 -3.81 7.01
C LYS A 70 32.72 -2.44 7.03
N GLY A 71 33.36 -1.42 6.46
CA GLY A 71 32.83 -0.06 6.32
C GLY A 71 31.51 -0.05 5.55
N LEU A 72 31.50 -0.66 4.37
CA LEU A 72 30.29 -0.82 3.53
C LEU A 72 29.18 -1.59 4.26
N LYS A 73 29.51 -2.63 5.05
CA LYS A 73 28.50 -3.38 5.80
C LYS A 73 27.87 -2.56 6.94
N THR A 74 28.62 -1.70 7.61
CA THR A 74 28.09 -0.75 8.59
C THR A 74 27.25 0.34 7.94
N GLU A 75 27.67 0.84 6.77
CA GLU A 75 26.95 1.87 6.03
C GLU A 75 25.66 1.33 5.41
N VAL A 76 25.68 0.10 4.89
CA VAL A 76 24.48 -0.62 4.44
C VAL A 76 23.53 -0.90 5.60
N LYS A 77 24.01 -1.27 6.80
CA LYS A 77 23.13 -1.41 7.98
C LYS A 77 22.55 -0.08 8.44
N GLY A 78 23.34 1.00 8.39
CA GLY A 78 22.88 2.37 8.67
C GLY A 78 21.82 2.82 7.67
N LEU A 79 22.03 2.59 6.38
CA LEU A 79 21.07 2.80 5.30
C LEU A 79 19.85 1.90 5.45
N GLN A 80 19.98 0.66 5.89
CA GLN A 80 18.85 -0.25 6.10
C GLN A 80 17.98 0.23 7.26
N ASN A 81 18.59 0.72 8.35
CA ASN A 81 17.87 1.32 9.47
C ASN A 81 17.22 2.66 9.09
N LEU A 82 17.89 3.49 8.29
CA LEU A 82 17.33 4.72 7.74
C LEU A 82 16.18 4.39 6.76
N ILE A 83 16.34 3.41 5.88
CA ILE A 83 15.28 2.94 4.97
C ILE A 83 14.12 2.35 5.76
N GLN A 84 14.35 1.57 6.82
CA GLN A 84 13.26 1.07 7.65
C GLN A 84 12.51 2.20 8.36
N ASN A 85 13.21 3.23 8.85
CA ASN A 85 12.59 4.41 9.43
C ASN A 85 11.85 5.25 8.38
N PHE A 86 12.44 5.48 7.20
CA PHE A 86 11.80 6.19 6.09
C PHE A 86 10.63 5.39 5.51
N VAL A 87 10.68 4.07 5.47
CA VAL A 87 9.59 3.22 4.98
C VAL A 87 8.46 3.15 6.02
N ASN A 88 8.74 3.17 7.32
CA ASN A 88 7.70 3.24 8.35
C ASN A 88 7.05 4.63 8.45
N VAL A 89 7.80 5.71 8.18
CA VAL A 89 7.27 7.08 8.14
C VAL A 89 6.55 7.37 6.80
N ASN A 90 7.12 7.01 5.65
CA ASN A 90 6.50 7.25 4.33
C ASN A 90 5.37 6.29 3.96
N LYS A 91 5.28 5.09 4.56
CA LYS A 91 4.06 4.25 4.39
C LYS A 91 2.83 4.85 5.06
N GLN A 92 2.99 5.88 5.91
CA GLN A 92 1.87 6.68 6.43
C GLN A 92 1.66 8.00 5.66
N ILE A 93 2.55 8.35 4.72
CA ILE A 93 2.54 9.59 3.91
C ILE A 93 2.63 9.21 2.41
N GLY A 94 1.92 8.17 2.00
CA GLY A 94 1.52 8.05 0.60
C GLY A 94 0.29 8.94 0.37
N PRO A 95 0.03 9.45 -0.85
CA PRO A 95 -1.21 10.15 -1.19
C PRO A 95 -2.44 9.22 -1.19
N SER A 96 -2.38 8.09 -0.49
CA SER A 96 -3.50 7.17 -0.33
C SER A 96 -4.44 7.74 0.72
N ILE A 97 -5.52 8.38 0.25
CA ILE A 97 -6.68 8.69 1.08
C ILE A 97 -7.36 7.35 1.40
N TYR A 98 -7.23 6.90 2.64
CA TYR A 98 -7.93 5.70 3.12
C TYR A 98 -9.42 6.02 3.21
N MET A 99 -10.24 5.38 2.38
CA MET A 99 -11.71 5.56 2.36
C MET A 99 -12.44 4.65 3.38
N THR A 100 -11.70 3.82 4.14
CA THR A 100 -12.28 2.96 5.17
C THR A 100 -12.21 3.65 6.54
N PRO A 101 -13.30 3.63 7.33
CA PRO A 101 -13.26 4.12 8.71
C PRO A 101 -12.17 3.42 9.52
N PRO A 102 -11.48 4.13 10.42
CA PRO A 102 -10.48 3.53 11.29
C PRO A 102 -11.13 2.55 12.28
N SER A 103 -10.37 1.57 12.75
CA SER A 103 -10.82 0.68 13.82
C SER A 103 -10.66 1.33 15.19
N ASP A 104 -11.52 0.96 16.14
CA ASP A 104 -11.52 1.51 17.51
C ASP A 104 -10.15 1.39 18.20
N ALA A 105 -9.42 0.30 17.96
CA ALA A 105 -8.08 0.08 18.54
C ALA A 105 -7.03 1.10 18.04
N SER A 106 -7.24 1.69 16.87
CA SER A 106 -6.33 2.69 16.28
C SER A 106 -6.64 4.13 16.71
N ILE A 107 -7.77 4.37 17.38
CA ILE A 107 -8.23 5.71 17.76
C ILE A 107 -7.20 6.48 18.61
N PRO A 108 -6.55 5.90 19.64
CA PRO A 108 -5.56 6.65 20.44
C PRO A 108 -4.38 7.16 19.60
N VAL A 109 -3.88 6.33 18.68
CA VAL A 109 -2.77 6.69 17.79
C VAL A 109 -3.20 7.76 16.79
N ILE A 110 -4.40 7.65 16.25
CA ILE A 110 -4.99 8.64 15.33
C ILE A 110 -5.21 9.97 16.06
N GLU A 111 -5.65 9.94 17.31
CA GLU A 111 -5.88 11.14 18.12
C GLU A 111 -4.59 11.92 18.32
N GLU A 112 -3.53 11.27 18.80
CA GLU A 112 -2.23 11.92 19.02
C GLU A 112 -1.67 12.53 17.73
N ARG A 113 -1.69 11.74 16.64
CA ARG A 113 -1.26 12.20 15.31
C ARG A 113 -2.13 13.35 14.78
N SER A 114 -3.45 13.28 14.95
CA SER A 114 -4.36 14.32 14.47
C SER A 114 -4.13 15.62 15.23
N ARG A 115 -3.91 15.56 16.55
CA ARG A 115 -3.62 16.74 17.38
C ARG A 115 -2.31 17.41 16.98
N SER A 116 -1.24 16.64 16.72
CA SER A 116 0.04 17.23 16.30
C SER A 116 -0.08 17.96 14.96
N ILE A 117 -0.73 17.34 13.96
CA ILE A 117 -0.98 17.93 12.64
C ILE A 117 -1.89 19.16 12.74
N LEU A 118 -2.99 19.10 13.50
CA LEU A 118 -3.89 20.23 13.68
C LEU A 118 -3.18 21.42 14.33
N ASN A 119 -2.32 21.18 15.32
CA ASN A 119 -1.53 22.23 15.96
C ASN A 119 -0.53 22.87 14.98
N GLU A 120 0.09 22.08 14.12
CA GLU A 120 1.00 22.58 13.08
C GLU A 120 0.25 23.44 12.04
N VAL A 121 -0.87 22.94 11.52
CA VAL A 121 -1.71 23.67 10.55
C VAL A 121 -2.27 24.96 11.15
N GLN A 122 -2.75 24.93 12.40
CA GLN A 122 -3.25 26.13 13.08
C GLN A 122 -2.16 27.19 13.27
N LYS A 123 -0.93 26.78 13.59
CA LYS A 123 0.21 27.70 13.67
C LYS A 123 0.55 28.30 12.31
N ASN A 124 0.55 27.49 11.25
CA ASN A 124 0.86 27.94 9.88
C ASN A 124 -0.21 28.88 9.29
N LEU A 125 -1.46 28.74 9.74
CA LEU A 125 -2.60 29.56 9.29
C LEU A 125 -2.88 30.76 10.22
N ASP A 126 -2.01 31.03 11.20
CA ASP A 126 -2.18 32.11 12.19
C ASP A 126 -3.56 32.09 12.90
N ILE A 127 -4.13 30.90 13.12
CA ILE A 127 -5.41 30.76 13.81
C ILE A 127 -5.18 31.01 15.30
N ASN A 128 -5.49 32.25 15.73
CA ASN A 128 -5.37 32.69 17.12
C ASN A 128 -6.12 31.76 18.09
N GLU A 129 -5.52 31.49 19.26
CA GLU A 129 -6.17 30.67 20.30
C GLU A 129 -7.49 31.27 20.80
N ASN A 130 -7.67 32.58 20.66
CA ASN A 130 -8.92 33.29 20.95
C ASN A 130 -10.09 32.93 20.02
N VAL A 131 -9.84 32.27 18.88
CA VAL A 131 -10.86 31.79 17.93
C VAL A 131 -11.18 30.31 18.15
N LYS A 132 -10.44 29.62 19.02
CA LYS A 132 -10.69 28.20 19.34
C LYS A 132 -11.93 28.06 20.22
N SER A 133 -13.11 28.07 19.59
CA SER A 133 -14.32 27.56 20.23
C SER A 133 -14.12 26.08 20.56
N LYS A 134 -14.32 25.71 21.83
CA LYS A 134 -14.39 24.29 22.23
C LYS A 134 -15.65 23.61 21.71
N ASN A 135 -16.67 24.40 21.36
CA ASN A 135 -17.97 23.89 20.94
C ASN A 135 -18.08 23.94 19.42
N ILE A 136 -18.64 22.87 18.87
CA ILE A 136 -19.06 22.82 17.46
C ILE A 136 -20.18 23.87 17.29
N PRO A 137 -20.20 24.61 16.17
CA PRO A 137 -21.30 25.53 15.87
C PRO A 137 -22.65 24.81 15.92
N GLU A 138 -23.65 25.46 16.53
CA GLU A 138 -25.00 24.92 16.61
C GLU A 138 -25.65 24.93 15.23
N ILE A 139 -26.41 23.86 14.93
CA ILE A 139 -27.21 23.75 13.71
C ILE A 139 -28.66 24.11 14.03
N SER A 140 -29.39 24.62 13.03
CA SER A 140 -30.80 24.96 13.23
C SER A 140 -31.65 23.72 13.57
N ASP A 141 -32.72 23.92 14.34
CA ASP A 141 -33.70 22.87 14.67
C ASP A 141 -34.27 22.19 13.42
N ASN A 142 -34.43 22.91 12.32
CA ASN A 142 -34.89 22.36 11.05
C ASN A 142 -33.89 21.36 10.47
N VAL A 143 -32.58 21.66 10.50
CA VAL A 143 -31.54 20.74 10.05
C VAL A 143 -31.49 19.50 10.96
N SER A 144 -31.54 19.70 12.29
CA SER A 144 -31.61 18.61 13.26
C SER A 144 -32.81 17.70 13.02
N TYR A 145 -33.98 18.28 12.75
CA TYR A 145 -35.20 17.54 12.44
C TYR A 145 -35.08 16.71 11.15
N LEU A 146 -34.62 17.32 10.04
CA LEU A 146 -34.42 16.61 8.78
C LEU A 146 -33.39 15.48 8.89
N PHE A 147 -32.32 15.71 9.67
CA PHE A 147 -31.33 14.67 9.99
C PHE A 147 -31.99 13.49 10.73
N ALA A 148 -32.80 13.77 11.75
CA ALA A 148 -33.51 12.75 12.51
C ALA A 148 -34.47 11.94 11.62
N VAL A 149 -35.26 12.60 10.77
CA VAL A 149 -36.16 11.93 9.82
C VAL A 149 -35.39 10.99 8.89
N ARG A 150 -34.30 11.48 8.27
CA ARG A 150 -33.46 10.63 7.40
C ARG A 150 -32.85 9.47 8.16
N TYR A 151 -32.31 9.70 9.36
CA TYR A 151 -31.76 8.64 10.20
C TYR A 151 -32.79 7.52 10.45
N HIS A 152 -34.02 7.86 10.81
CA HIS A 152 -35.07 6.88 11.06
C HIS A 152 -35.46 6.12 9.80
N ILE A 153 -35.63 6.79 8.66
CA ILE A 153 -35.88 6.12 7.38
C ILE A 153 -34.76 5.11 7.05
N GLU A 154 -33.50 5.54 7.13
CA GLU A 154 -32.36 4.65 6.84
C GLU A 154 -32.29 3.47 7.80
N ARG A 155 -32.55 3.70 9.08
CA ARG A 155 -32.55 2.65 10.11
C ARG A 155 -33.62 1.60 9.83
N GLU A 156 -34.86 2.02 9.55
CA GLU A 156 -35.96 1.09 9.32
C GLU A 156 -35.80 0.33 8.00
N LEU A 157 -35.37 0.99 6.93
CA LEU A 157 -35.05 0.30 5.67
C LEU A 157 -33.97 -0.75 5.85
N ARG A 158 -32.90 -0.43 6.62
CA ARG A 158 -31.86 -1.40 6.95
C ARG A 158 -32.37 -2.53 7.84
N ARG A 159 -33.26 -2.25 8.80
CA ARG A 159 -33.89 -3.27 9.66
C ARG A 159 -34.66 -4.28 8.81
N ILE A 160 -35.59 -3.81 7.97
CA ILE A 160 -36.42 -4.65 7.10
C ILE A 160 -35.53 -5.45 6.15
N TRP A 161 -34.58 -4.78 5.50
CA TRP A 161 -33.67 -5.43 4.57
C TRP A 161 -32.81 -6.51 5.24
N ASN A 162 -32.27 -6.24 6.43
CA ASN A 162 -31.47 -7.22 7.16
C ASN A 162 -32.32 -8.43 7.58
N HIS A 163 -33.56 -8.20 7.99
CA HIS A 163 -34.48 -9.27 8.37
C HIS A 163 -34.82 -10.19 7.20
N ARG A 164 -35.00 -9.62 6.00
CA ARG A 164 -35.44 -10.36 4.80
C ARG A 164 -34.29 -11.00 4.01
N PHE A 165 -33.11 -10.37 3.96
CA PHE A 165 -32.04 -10.76 3.04
C PHE A 165 -30.69 -11.04 3.69
N SER A 166 -30.47 -10.71 4.98
CA SER A 166 -29.10 -10.78 5.48
C SER A 166 -28.57 -12.21 5.56
N THR A 167 -27.44 -12.43 4.90
CA THR A 167 -26.50 -13.52 5.19
C THR A 167 -25.29 -12.94 5.93
N GLU A 168 -24.46 -13.78 6.56
CA GLU A 168 -23.23 -13.35 7.27
C GLU A 168 -22.30 -12.47 6.41
N GLU A 169 -22.30 -12.65 5.09
CA GLU A 169 -21.47 -11.88 4.15
C GLU A 169 -22.03 -10.47 3.89
N HIS A 170 -23.37 -10.34 3.86
CA HIS A 170 -24.07 -9.08 3.64
C HIS A 170 -23.94 -8.11 4.82
N ARG A 171 -23.79 -8.62 6.04
CA ARG A 171 -23.57 -7.79 7.25
C ARG A 171 -22.23 -7.04 7.25
N LYS A 172 -21.27 -7.44 6.40
CA LYS A 172 -19.94 -6.81 6.32
C LYS A 172 -19.86 -5.68 5.30
N ARG A 173 -20.84 -5.52 4.40
CA ARG A 173 -20.80 -4.52 3.34
C ARG A 173 -21.85 -3.45 3.58
N THR A 174 -21.46 -2.18 3.46
CA THR A 174 -22.42 -1.08 3.48
C THR A 174 -23.11 -1.01 2.13
N ILE A 175 -24.41 -1.28 2.11
CA ILE A 175 -25.25 -1.17 0.92
C ILE A 175 -25.94 0.20 0.93
N SER A 176 -26.03 0.82 -0.25
CA SER A 176 -26.72 2.10 -0.42
C SER A 176 -28.22 1.96 -0.17
N ILE A 177 -28.86 3.04 0.29
CA ILE A 177 -30.31 3.07 0.54
C ILE A 177 -31.11 2.83 -0.73
N GLN A 178 -30.63 3.33 -1.88
CA GLN A 178 -31.26 3.10 -3.18
C GLN A 178 -31.27 1.60 -3.54
N ASN A 179 -30.15 0.90 -3.32
CA ASN A 179 -30.08 -0.53 -3.58
C ASN A 179 -30.98 -1.32 -2.62
N ILE A 180 -31.08 -0.89 -1.35
CA ILE A 180 -32.01 -1.48 -0.39
C ILE A 180 -33.46 -1.32 -0.87
N LEU A 181 -33.86 -0.11 -1.25
CA LEU A 181 -35.22 0.16 -1.77
C LEU A 181 -35.52 -0.68 -3.01
N GLN A 182 -34.59 -0.75 -3.97
CA GLN A 182 -34.78 -1.55 -5.18
C GLN A 182 -34.98 -3.04 -4.86
N GLN A 183 -34.23 -3.58 -3.90
CA GLN A 183 -34.37 -4.98 -3.49
C GLN A 183 -35.69 -5.23 -2.75
N LEU A 184 -36.12 -4.30 -1.89
CA LEU A 184 -37.39 -4.40 -1.18
C LEU A 184 -38.59 -4.36 -2.15
N VAL A 185 -38.53 -3.52 -3.18
CA VAL A 185 -39.56 -3.49 -4.24
C VAL A 185 -39.53 -4.77 -5.08
N SER A 186 -38.34 -5.21 -5.50
CA SER A 186 -38.17 -6.43 -6.31
C SER A 186 -38.65 -7.69 -5.60
N ALA A 187 -38.57 -7.72 -4.27
CA ALA A 187 -39.06 -8.81 -3.43
C ALA A 187 -40.51 -8.62 -2.95
N GLU A 188 -41.21 -7.60 -3.47
CA GLU A 188 -42.61 -7.28 -3.13
C GLU A 188 -42.86 -7.01 -1.63
N VAL A 189 -41.83 -6.63 -0.88
CA VAL A 189 -41.95 -6.23 0.54
C VAL A 189 -42.64 -4.87 0.67
N ILE A 190 -42.35 -3.97 -0.29
CA ILE A 190 -43.01 -2.67 -0.45
C ILE A 190 -43.40 -2.49 -1.91
N ASP A 191 -44.49 -1.76 -2.14
CA ASP A 191 -44.87 -1.39 -3.50
C ASP A 191 -44.06 -0.19 -4.03
N PHE A 192 -44.06 -0.02 -5.35
CA PHE A 192 -43.33 1.07 -6.02
C PHE A 192 -43.81 2.47 -5.61
N ARG A 193 -45.09 2.64 -5.30
CA ARG A 193 -45.65 3.94 -4.90
C ARG A 193 -45.11 4.34 -3.53
N PHE A 194 -45.05 3.38 -2.60
CA PHE A 194 -44.47 3.62 -1.29
C PHE A 194 -42.96 3.88 -1.36
N ALA A 195 -42.24 3.15 -2.22
CA ALA A 195 -40.83 3.41 -2.48
C ALA A 195 -40.56 4.82 -3.04
N ASN A 196 -41.45 5.37 -3.87
CA ASN A 196 -41.36 6.74 -4.36
C ASN A 196 -41.54 7.75 -3.23
N VAL A 197 -42.54 7.57 -2.36
CA VAL A 197 -42.73 8.45 -1.18
C VAL A 197 -41.49 8.46 -0.30
N ILE A 198 -40.92 7.28 -0.02
CA ILE A 198 -39.67 7.17 0.74
C ILE A 198 -38.54 7.94 0.05
N SER A 199 -38.39 7.77 -1.26
CA SER A 199 -37.35 8.42 -2.06
C SER A 199 -37.50 9.94 -2.10
N GLU A 200 -38.72 10.45 -2.19
CA GLU A 200 -39.02 11.89 -2.16
C GLU A 200 -38.64 12.50 -0.81
N VAL A 201 -39.10 11.93 0.30
CA VAL A 201 -38.74 12.43 1.65
C VAL A 201 -37.24 12.34 1.88
N TYR A 202 -36.61 11.23 1.48
CA TYR A 202 -35.16 11.05 1.55
C TYR A 202 -34.40 12.13 0.77
N SER A 203 -34.85 12.44 -0.45
CA SER A 203 -34.22 13.43 -1.33
C SER A 203 -34.33 14.84 -0.75
N ILE A 204 -35.42 15.17 -0.05
CA ILE A 204 -35.61 16.47 0.59
C ILE A 204 -34.70 16.63 1.82
N CYS A 205 -34.49 15.55 2.59
CA CYS A 205 -33.62 15.59 3.76
C CYS A 205 -32.13 15.64 3.38
N SER A 206 -31.77 15.17 2.17
CA SER A 206 -30.38 15.00 1.76
C SER A 206 -29.57 16.31 1.71
N PRO A 207 -30.05 17.41 1.07
CA PRO A 207 -29.35 18.68 1.04
C PRO A 207 -28.95 19.20 2.42
N ALA A 208 -29.84 19.11 3.43
CA ALA A 208 -29.55 19.56 4.80
C ALA A 208 -28.34 18.83 5.42
N ILE A 209 -28.16 17.54 5.12
CA ILE A 209 -27.01 16.75 5.61
C ILE A 209 -25.71 17.13 4.86
N HIS A 210 -25.83 17.56 3.61
CA HIS A 210 -24.71 18.00 2.78
C HIS A 210 -24.37 19.49 2.96
N GLY A 211 -24.99 20.17 3.93
CA GLY A 211 -24.73 21.58 4.23
C GLY A 211 -25.42 22.57 3.29
N GLU A 212 -26.41 22.11 2.53
CA GLU A 212 -27.22 22.94 1.65
C GLU A 212 -28.52 23.40 2.34
N GLU A 213 -28.98 24.60 1.97
CA GLU A 213 -30.25 25.14 2.48
C GLU A 213 -31.45 24.40 1.90
N VAL A 214 -32.45 24.14 2.75
CA VAL A 214 -33.73 23.53 2.35
C VAL A 214 -34.83 24.57 2.53
N SER A 215 -35.68 24.73 1.52
CA SER A 215 -36.77 25.69 1.58
C SER A 215 -37.82 25.30 2.63
N GLU A 216 -38.42 26.29 3.30
CA GLU A 216 -39.49 26.11 4.29
C GLU A 216 -40.65 25.26 3.77
N ARG A 217 -41.02 25.40 2.50
CA ARG A 217 -42.06 24.57 1.89
C ARG A 217 -41.71 23.08 1.90
N ARG A 218 -40.45 22.73 1.64
CA ARG A 218 -39.96 21.35 1.67
C ARG A 218 -39.87 20.84 3.11
N ILE A 219 -39.45 21.69 4.05
CA ILE A 219 -39.40 21.35 5.48
C ILE A 219 -40.80 21.02 6.00
N ASN A 220 -41.79 21.88 5.71
CA ASN A 220 -43.17 21.66 6.13
C ASN A 220 -43.77 20.39 5.52
N PHE A 221 -43.51 20.12 4.24
CA PHE A 221 -43.91 18.85 3.62
C PHE A 221 -43.36 17.63 4.37
N VAL A 222 -42.10 17.64 4.78
CA VAL A 222 -41.52 16.54 5.57
C VAL A 222 -42.19 16.46 6.95
N ARG A 223 -42.43 17.60 7.61
CA ARG A 223 -43.13 17.63 8.91
C ARG A 223 -44.51 17.00 8.86
N ASP A 224 -45.23 17.20 7.76
CA ASP A 224 -46.58 16.70 7.59
C ASP A 224 -46.63 15.18 7.38
N ILE A 225 -45.59 14.57 6.78
CA ILE A 225 -45.63 13.16 6.32
C ILE A 225 -44.69 12.25 7.11
N ALA A 226 -43.61 12.77 7.71
CA ALA A 226 -42.54 11.95 8.26
C ALA A 226 -43.01 10.97 9.35
N SER A 227 -43.91 11.40 10.23
CA SER A 227 -44.44 10.53 11.30
C SER A 227 -45.17 9.32 10.71
N ASP A 228 -46.10 9.55 9.77
CA ASP A 228 -46.87 8.48 9.15
C ASP A 228 -45.97 7.56 8.32
N LEU A 229 -45.00 8.12 7.60
CA LEU A 229 -44.00 7.35 6.84
C LEU A 229 -43.19 6.41 7.75
N ILE A 230 -42.63 6.94 8.85
CA ILE A 230 -41.81 6.17 9.79
C ILE A 230 -42.67 5.09 10.47
N ASN A 231 -43.89 5.42 10.90
CA ASN A 231 -44.81 4.46 11.49
C ASN A 231 -45.18 3.34 10.51
N THR A 232 -45.38 3.67 9.24
CA THR A 232 -45.65 2.68 8.19
C THR A 232 -44.44 1.75 7.99
N LEU A 233 -43.23 2.29 7.95
CA LEU A 233 -42.00 1.48 7.88
C LEU A 233 -41.81 0.59 9.12
N ASN A 234 -42.12 1.10 10.32
CA ASN A 234 -42.05 0.33 11.57
C ASN A 234 -43.00 -0.87 11.57
N ALA A 235 -44.16 -0.75 10.91
CA ALA A 235 -45.16 -1.81 10.84
C ALA A 235 -44.78 -2.96 9.90
N ILE A 236 -43.75 -2.79 9.07
CA ILE A 236 -43.27 -3.83 8.15
C ILE A 236 -42.29 -4.73 8.89
N GLU A 237 -42.60 -6.03 8.92
CA GLU A 237 -41.76 -7.08 9.50
C GLU A 237 -40.54 -7.40 8.63
#